data_AF-A0A2V5YKS4-F1
#
_entry.id   AF-A0A2V5YKS4-F1
#
_cell.length_a   1.000
_cell.length_b   1.000
_cell.length_c   1.000
_cell.angle_alpha   90.00
_cell.angle_beta   90.00
_cell.angle_gamma   90.00
#
_symmetry.space_group_name_H-M   'P 1'
#
loop_
_entity.id
_entity.type
_entity.pdbx_description
1 polymer ?
#
loop_
_entity_poly.entity_id
_entity_poly.type
_entity_poly.pdbx_seq_one_letter_code
_entity_poly.pdbx_strand_id
1 'polypeptide(L)'
;MIPQLKSLLLPPVIRERLRAKTDSDSALPINLSTNVIERLKKDPVRADRLSDLAVAIWDHLEARRPGWGPWPLDTEDALVVSMLLGALIEHEVSQSILTLSEDEMAFVEQQSQEQGLSLEQILINSIVERVEGQR
;
A
#
# COMPACT_ATOMS: atom_id res chain seq x y z
N MET A 1 -13.55 -2.60 -5.97
CA MET A 1 -13.32 -1.23 -5.46
C MET A 1 -12.15 -0.63 -6.22
N ILE A 2 -12.20 0.66 -6.58
CA ILE A 2 -11.01 1.36 -7.09
C ILE A 2 -10.20 1.79 -5.86
N PRO A 3 -8.94 1.36 -5.69
CA PRO A 3 -8.14 1.74 -4.53
C PRO A 3 -7.88 3.26 -4.56
N GLN A 4 -8.09 3.91 -3.42
CA GLN A 4 -7.76 5.32 -3.26
C GLN A 4 -6.25 5.48 -3.17
N LEU A 5 -5.67 6.57 -3.69
CA LEU A 5 -4.22 6.81 -3.60
C LEU A 5 -3.68 6.85 -2.16
N LYS A 6 -4.54 7.12 -1.16
CA LYS A 6 -4.19 7.03 0.26
C LYS A 6 -4.09 5.59 0.79
N SER A 7 -4.84 4.64 0.22
CA SER A 7 -4.73 3.21 0.57
C SER A 7 -3.59 2.52 -0.18
N LEU A 8 -3.05 3.17 -1.22
CA LEU A 8 -1.85 2.71 -1.91
C LEU A 8 -0.63 3.12 -1.10
N LEU A 9 -0.01 2.15 -0.44
CA LEU A 9 1.21 2.34 0.32
C LEU A 9 2.36 2.67 -0.63
N LEU A 10 2.54 3.95 -0.95
CA LEU A 10 3.47 4.45 -1.96
C LEU A 10 4.48 5.43 -1.36
N PRO A 11 5.76 5.39 -1.76
CA PRO A 11 6.72 6.42 -1.40
C PRO A 11 6.26 7.80 -1.89
N PRO A 12 6.56 8.89 -1.17
CA PRO A 12 6.13 10.24 -1.56
C PRO A 12 6.47 10.62 -3.00
N VAL A 13 7.67 10.28 -3.47
CA VAL A 13 8.11 10.55 -4.84
C VAL A 13 7.26 9.85 -5.90
N ILE A 14 6.75 8.64 -5.61
CA ILE A 14 5.86 7.92 -6.53
C ILE A 14 4.45 8.49 -6.46
N ARG A 15 3.96 8.87 -5.26
CA ARG A 15 2.67 9.54 -5.10
C ARG A 15 2.62 10.84 -5.91
N GLU A 16 3.67 11.66 -5.84
CA GLU A 16 3.77 12.90 -6.62
C GLU A 16 3.74 12.64 -8.13
N ARG A 17 4.50 11.64 -8.60
CA ARG A 17 4.51 11.25 -10.03
C ARG A 17 3.17 10.70 -10.49
N LEU A 18 2.48 9.93 -9.66
CA LEU A 18 1.14 9.43 -9.96
C LEU A 18 0.14 10.58 -10.00
N ARG A 19 0.14 11.47 -9.00
CA ARG A 19 -0.70 12.68 -8.99
C ARG A 19 -0.51 13.52 -10.24
N ALA A 20 0.72 13.72 -10.71
CA ALA A 20 1.00 14.44 -11.95
C ALA A 20 0.45 13.76 -13.22
N LYS A 21 0.13 12.46 -13.16
CA LYS A 21 -0.46 11.68 -14.25
C LYS A 21 -1.98 11.48 -14.11
N THR A 22 -2.56 11.81 -12.96
CA THR A 22 -4.00 11.72 -12.68
C THR A 22 -4.58 13.12 -12.49
N ASP A 23 -5.49 13.54 -13.36
CA ASP A 23 -6.22 14.81 -13.24
C ASP A 23 -7.16 14.90 -12.00
N SER A 24 -7.16 13.90 -11.11
CA SER A 24 -8.04 13.82 -9.94
C SER A 24 -7.30 13.26 -8.72
N ASP A 25 -7.56 13.88 -7.56
CA ASP A 25 -6.89 13.62 -6.28
C ASP A 25 -7.22 12.26 -5.63
N SER A 26 -8.18 11.50 -6.17
CA SER A 26 -8.87 10.49 -5.36
C SER A 26 -9.03 9.11 -5.99
N ALA A 27 -8.75 8.91 -7.28
CA ALA A 27 -8.87 7.60 -7.92
C ALA A 27 -7.84 7.39 -9.03
N LEU A 28 -7.25 6.19 -9.08
CA LEU A 28 -6.51 5.77 -10.26
C LEU A 28 -7.46 5.74 -11.47
N PRO A 29 -7.05 6.21 -12.66
CA PRO A 29 -7.89 6.12 -13.84
C PRO A 29 -8.11 4.65 -14.15
N ILE A 30 -9.36 4.23 -14.38
CA ILE A 30 -9.72 2.85 -14.72
C ILE A 30 -8.89 2.34 -15.93
N ASN A 31 -8.55 3.25 -16.84
CA ASN A 31 -7.73 2.96 -18.02
C ASN A 31 -6.28 2.58 -17.64
N LEU A 32 -5.73 3.19 -16.59
CA LEU A 32 -4.37 2.93 -16.12
C LEU A 32 -4.28 1.55 -15.48
N SER A 33 -5.21 1.21 -14.58
CA SER A 33 -5.26 -0.12 -13.95
C SER A 33 -5.48 -1.23 -14.98
N THR A 34 -6.38 -1.02 -15.94
CA THR A 34 -6.68 -2.03 -16.98
C THR A 34 -5.48 -2.28 -17.90
N ASN A 35 -4.81 -1.22 -18.36
CA ASN A 35 -3.63 -1.35 -19.22
C ASN A 35 -2.46 -2.04 -18.52
N VAL A 36 -2.27 -1.74 -17.24
CA VAL A 36 -1.23 -2.37 -16.41
C VAL A 36 -1.52 -3.87 -16.24
N ILE A 37 -2.75 -4.25 -15.91
CA ILE A 37 -3.16 -5.66 -15.77
C ILE A 37 -2.97 -6.42 -17.09
N GLU A 38 -3.37 -5.85 -18.21
CA GLU A 38 -3.21 -6.48 -19.53
C GLU A 38 -1.74 -6.63 -19.96
N ARG A 39 -0.86 -5.71 -19.54
CA ARG A 39 0.59 -5.83 -19.77
C ARG A 39 1.21 -6.93 -18.91
N LEU A 40 0.81 -7.06 -17.65
CA LEU A 40 1.29 -8.14 -16.77
C LEU A 40 0.91 -9.53 -17.29
N LYS A 41 -0.30 -9.69 -17.82
CA LYS A 41 -0.72 -10.96 -18.45
C LYS A 41 0.15 -11.37 -19.64
N LYS A 42 0.75 -10.41 -20.33
CA LYS A 42 1.59 -10.63 -21.52
C LYS A 42 3.07 -10.83 -21.18
N ASP A 43 3.48 -10.50 -19.95
CA ASP A 43 4.85 -10.59 -19.49
C ASP A 43 4.89 -11.21 -18.07
N PRO A 44 4.81 -12.55 -17.98
CA PRO A 44 4.80 -13.25 -16.70
C PRO A 44 6.11 -13.07 -15.92
N VAL A 45 7.24 -12.91 -16.61
CA VAL A 45 8.54 -12.68 -15.96
C VAL A 45 8.56 -11.34 -15.25
N ARG A 46 8.01 -10.29 -15.88
CA ARG A 46 7.82 -9.00 -15.20
C ARG A 46 6.85 -9.12 -14.03
N ALA A 47 5.77 -9.89 -14.17
CA ALA A 47 4.81 -10.09 -13.08
C ALA A 47 5.46 -10.76 -11.86
N ASP A 48 6.19 -11.86 -12.06
CA ASP A 48 6.91 -12.58 -11.00
C ASP A 48 7.90 -11.66 -10.29
N ARG A 49 8.70 -10.91 -11.05
CA ARG A 49 9.66 -9.95 -10.49
C ARG A 49 8.99 -8.87 -9.64
N LEU A 50 7.82 -8.36 -10.05
CA LEU A 50 7.10 -7.35 -9.28
C LEU A 50 6.45 -7.94 -8.03
N SER A 51 6.03 -9.21 -8.08
CA SER A 51 5.57 -9.97 -6.92
C SER A 51 6.69 -10.15 -5.89
N ASP A 52 7.87 -10.62 -6.32
CA ASP A 52 9.04 -10.75 -5.46
C ASP A 52 9.44 -9.41 -4.84
N LEU A 53 9.34 -8.32 -5.61
CA LEU A 53 9.66 -6.99 -5.13
C LEU A 53 8.66 -6.49 -4.07
N ALA A 54 7.37 -6.80 -4.23
CA ALA A 54 6.35 -6.48 -3.23
C ALA A 54 6.64 -7.21 -1.91
N VAL A 55 7.01 -8.50 -1.96
CA VAL A 55 7.43 -9.26 -0.76
C VAL A 55 8.69 -8.64 -0.13
N ALA A 56 9.71 -8.30 -0.94
CA ALA A 56 10.93 -7.70 -0.40
C ALA A 56 10.70 -6.33 0.26
N ILE A 57 9.77 -5.52 -0.27
CA ILE A 57 9.37 -4.27 0.37
C ILE A 57 8.61 -4.54 1.66
N TRP A 58 7.69 -5.52 1.68
CA TRP A 58 6.99 -5.92 2.90
C TRP A 58 7.97 -6.34 4.00
N ASP A 59 8.90 -7.25 3.70
CA ASP A 59 9.94 -7.71 4.63
C ASP A 59 10.78 -6.54 5.16
N HIS A 60 11.09 -5.55 4.32
CA HIS A 60 11.82 -4.34 4.74
C HIS A 60 11.01 -3.51 5.74
N LEU A 61 9.71 -3.34 5.50
CA LEU A 61 8.79 -2.61 6.37
C LEU A 61 8.56 -3.35 7.69
N GLU A 62 8.40 -4.67 7.66
CA GLU A 62 8.28 -5.50 8.87
C GLU A 62 9.55 -5.46 9.72
N ALA A 63 10.71 -5.55 9.08
CA ALA A 63 12.01 -5.44 9.72
C ALA A 63 12.30 -4.02 10.28
N ARG A 64 11.37 -3.07 10.13
CA ARG A 64 11.47 -1.68 10.62
C ARG A 64 12.75 -0.99 10.15
N ARG A 65 13.21 -1.31 8.96
CA ARG A 65 14.40 -0.69 8.36
C ARG A 65 14.06 0.73 7.89
N PRO A 66 15.01 1.68 7.97
CA PRO A 66 14.76 3.05 7.57
C PRO A 66 14.40 3.16 6.08
N GLY A 67 13.51 4.10 5.77
CA GLY A 67 13.05 4.37 4.41
C GLY A 67 12.06 3.35 3.87
N TRP A 68 11.75 3.46 2.57
CA TRP A 68 10.63 2.76 1.95
C TRP A 68 10.98 1.39 1.35
N GLY A 69 12.25 0.99 1.35
CA GLY A 69 12.70 -0.24 0.68
C GLY A 69 12.93 -0.06 -0.83
N PRO A 70 13.12 -1.17 -1.57
CA PRO A 70 13.58 -1.15 -2.97
C PRO A 70 12.45 -0.86 -3.98
N TRP A 71 11.85 0.32 -3.91
CA TRP A 71 10.76 0.69 -4.82
C TRP A 71 11.22 0.85 -6.28
N PRO A 72 10.43 0.37 -7.26
CA PRO A 72 10.73 0.59 -8.66
C PRO A 72 10.59 2.07 -9.03
N LEU A 73 11.42 2.52 -9.97
CA LEU A 73 11.41 3.91 -10.44
C LEU A 73 10.31 4.18 -11.46
N ASP A 74 9.93 3.15 -12.23
CA ASP A 74 8.82 3.23 -13.17
C ASP A 74 7.49 3.31 -12.41
N THR A 75 6.63 4.24 -12.85
CA THR A 75 5.38 4.54 -12.15
C THR A 75 4.35 3.42 -12.29
N GLU A 76 4.33 2.70 -13.41
CA GLU A 76 3.41 1.58 -13.60
C GLU A 76 3.84 0.39 -12.73
N ASP A 77 5.13 0.06 -12.72
CA ASP A 77 5.68 -0.98 -11.85
C ASP A 77 5.45 -0.66 -10.37
N ALA A 78 5.66 0.59 -9.96
CA ALA A 78 5.41 1.02 -8.58
C ALA A 78 3.92 0.93 -8.21
N LEU A 79 3.04 1.20 -9.16
CA LEU A 79 1.61 1.01 -8.95
C LEU A 79 1.27 -0.47 -8.75
N VAL A 80 1.79 -1.36 -9.60
CA VAL A 80 1.58 -2.81 -9.45
C VAL A 80 2.07 -3.29 -8.09
N VAL A 81 3.30 -2.92 -7.73
CA VAL A 81 3.91 -3.27 -6.44
C VAL A 81 3.06 -2.75 -5.28
N SER A 82 2.55 -1.53 -5.37
CA SER A 82 1.66 -0.99 -4.35
C SER A 82 0.32 -1.72 -4.24
N MET A 83 -0.25 -2.18 -5.36
CA MET A 83 -1.47 -2.99 -5.34
C MET A 83 -1.23 -4.37 -4.70
N LEU A 84 -0.10 -5.01 -5.03
CA LEU A 84 0.29 -6.29 -4.44
C LEU A 84 0.59 -6.16 -2.94
N LEU A 85 1.31 -5.10 -2.55
CA LEU A 85 1.53 -4.75 -1.14
C LEU A 85 0.21 -4.48 -0.42
N GLY A 86 -0.73 -3.77 -1.04
CA GLY A 86 -2.05 -3.54 -0.48
C GLY A 86 -2.76 -4.85 -0.12
N ALA A 87 -2.74 -5.83 -1.02
CA ALA A 87 -3.34 -7.15 -0.77
C ALA A 87 -2.62 -7.92 0.36
N LEU A 88 -1.29 -7.84 0.43
CA LEU A 88 -0.50 -8.44 1.52
C LEU A 88 -0.85 -7.79 2.86
N ILE A 89 -0.90 -6.45 2.91
CA ILE A 89 -1.23 -5.71 4.13
C ILE A 89 -2.67 -5.98 4.56
N GLU A 90 -3.63 -6.01 3.63
CA GLU A 90 -5.02 -6.35 3.93
C GLU A 90 -5.12 -7.76 4.55
N HIS A 91 -4.36 -8.72 4.03
CA HIS A 91 -4.28 -10.06 4.60
C HIS A 91 -3.72 -10.05 6.02
N GLU A 92 -2.57 -9.41 6.23
CA GLU A 92 -1.88 -9.34 7.53
C GLU A 92 -2.68 -8.55 8.56
N VAL A 93 -3.33 -7.46 8.17
CA VAL A 93 -4.23 -6.68 9.01
C VAL A 93 -5.44 -7.52 9.42
N SER A 94 -6.03 -8.25 8.47
CA SER A 94 -7.15 -9.16 8.77
C SER A 94 -6.74 -10.23 9.79
N GLN A 95 -5.54 -10.81 9.66
CA GLN A 95 -5.02 -11.76 10.65
C GLN A 95 -4.73 -11.08 12.00
N SER A 96 -4.12 -9.89 11.97
CA SER A 96 -3.75 -9.14 13.16
C SER A 96 -4.97 -8.77 14.00
N ILE A 97 -6.04 -8.28 13.36
CA ILE A 97 -7.33 -7.95 14.01
C ILE A 97 -7.89 -9.14 14.79
N LEU A 98 -7.74 -10.36 14.27
CA LEU A 98 -8.20 -11.59 14.95
C LEU A 98 -7.36 -11.96 16.17
N THR A 99 -6.17 -11.36 16.32
CA THR A 99 -5.19 -11.66 17.37
C THR A 99 -4.98 -10.53 18.37
N LEU A 100 -5.58 -9.36 18.15
CA LEU A 100 -5.51 -8.23 19.08
C LEU A 100 -6.14 -8.61 20.42
N SER A 101 -5.53 -8.14 21.51
CA SER A 101 -6.16 -8.17 22.82
C SER A 101 -7.38 -7.25 22.89
N GLU A 102 -8.27 -7.45 23.87
CA GLU A 102 -9.45 -6.59 24.06
C GLU A 102 -9.07 -5.11 24.25
N ASP A 103 -7.98 -4.85 25.00
CA ASP A 103 -7.48 -3.49 25.24
C ASP A 103 -6.95 -2.83 23.96
N GLU A 104 -6.22 -3.58 23.14
CA GLU A 104 -5.71 -3.09 21.84
C GLU A 104 -6.86 -2.86 20.86
N MET A 105 -7.85 -3.76 20.81
CA MET A 105 -9.03 -3.60 19.97
C MET A 105 -9.81 -2.34 20.36
N ALA A 106 -10.06 -2.13 21.66
CA ALA A 106 -10.75 -0.95 22.16
C ALA A 106 -10.02 0.36 21.78
N PHE A 107 -8.68 0.35 21.82
CA PHE A 107 -7.88 1.50 21.39
C PHE A 107 -8.03 1.78 19.88
N VAL A 108 -7.94 0.75 19.03
CA VAL A 108 -8.07 0.92 17.57
C VAL A 108 -9.51 1.32 17.19
N GLU A 109 -10.53 0.79 17.87
CA GLU A 109 -11.93 1.18 17.69
C GLU A 109 -12.17 2.64 18.08
N GLN A 110 -11.59 3.11 19.19
CA GLN A 110 -11.66 4.51 19.57
C GLN A 110 -11.03 5.41 18.50
N GLN A 111 -9.84 5.06 18.01
CA GLN A 111 -9.18 5.79 16.91
C GLN A 111 -10.02 5.81 15.64
N SER A 112 -10.66 4.69 15.30
CA SER A 112 -11.57 4.57 14.16
C SER A 112 -12.78 5.51 14.29
N GLN A 113 -13.40 5.59 15.47
CA GLN A 113 -14.50 6.51 15.75
C GLN A 113 -14.08 7.99 15.71
N GLU A 114 -12.93 8.33 16.29
CA GLU A 114 -12.42 9.71 16.34
C GLU A 114 -12.06 10.24 14.94
N GLN A 115 -11.48 9.39 14.09
CA GLN A 115 -10.99 9.79 12.78
C GLN A 115 -11.99 9.50 11.64
N GLY A 116 -13.06 8.75 11.90
CA GLY A 116 -14.02 8.30 10.89
C GLY A 116 -13.40 7.37 9.84
N LEU A 117 -12.36 6.61 10.20
CA LEU A 117 -11.62 5.70 9.33
C LEU A 117 -11.92 4.26 9.70
N SER A 118 -11.79 3.31 8.76
CA SER A 118 -11.87 1.89 9.11
C SER A 118 -10.67 1.45 9.97
N LEU A 119 -10.84 0.36 10.75
CA LEU A 119 -9.73 -0.24 11.51
C LEU A 119 -8.52 -0.55 10.61
N GLU A 120 -8.78 -1.04 9.40
CA GLU A 120 -7.75 -1.29 8.38
C GLU A 120 -7.00 -0.02 8.00
N GLN A 121 -7.71 1.10 7.80
CA GLN A 121 -7.10 2.37 7.46
C GLN A 121 -6.27 2.93 8.61
N ILE A 122 -6.70 2.77 9.86
CA ILE A 122 -5.93 3.16 11.04
C ILE A 122 -4.60 2.39 11.09
N LEU A 123 -4.66 1.06 10.88
CA LEU A 123 -3.47 0.22 10.90
C LEU A 123 -2.52 0.55 9.73
N ILE A 124 -3.03 0.73 8.51
CA ILE A 124 -2.23 1.17 7.36
C ILE A 124 -1.57 2.53 7.61
N ASN A 125 -2.31 3.50 8.15
CA ASN A 125 -1.77 4.83 8.47
C ASN A 125 -0.62 4.73 9.47
N SER A 126 -0.74 3.88 10.50
CA SER A 126 0.33 3.67 11.48
C SER A 126 1.63 3.15 10.85
N ILE A 127 1.54 2.28 9.83
CA ILE A 127 2.70 1.80 9.07
C ILE A 127 3.32 2.95 8.29
N VAL A 128 2.51 3.77 7.62
CA VAL A 128 2.97 4.92 6.84
C VAL A 128 3.65 5.97 7.73
N GLU A 129 3.02 6.38 8.82
CA GLU A 129 3.56 7.35 9.77
C GLU A 129 4.90 6.88 10.36
N ARG A 130 5.01 5.60 10.70
CA ARG A 130 6.25 5.00 11.20
C ARG A 130 7.37 5.11 10.17
N VAL A 131 7.10 4.82 8.90
CA VAL A 131 8.11 4.85 7.83
C VAL A 131 8.52 6.28 7.49
N GLU A 132 7.57 7.22 7.51
CA GLU A 132 7.83 8.64 7.24
C GLU A 132 8.53 9.35 8.41
N GLY A 133 8.27 8.95 9.64
CA GLY A 133 8.88 9.49 10.86
C GLY A 133 10.32 9.04 11.11
N GLN A 134 10.82 8.04 10.37
CA GLN A 134 12.22 7.58 10.43
C GLN A 134 13.16 8.36 9.47
N ARG A 135 12.73 9.51 8.98
CA ARG A 135 13.49 10.38 8.05
C ARG A 135 14.48 11.28 8.75
#